data_AF-A0A7X9FRG3-F1
#
_entry.id   AF-A0A7X9FRG3-F1
#
_cell.length_a   1.000
_cell.length_b   1.000
_cell.length_c   1.000
_cell.angle_alpha   90.00
_cell.angle_beta   90.00
_cell.angle_gamma   90.00
#
_symmetry.space_group_name_H-M   'P 1'
#
loop_
_entity.id
_entity.type
_entity.pdbx_description
1 polymer ?
#
loop_
_entity_poly.entity_id
_entity_poly.type
_entity_poly.pdbx_seq_one_letter_code
_entity_poly.pdbx_strand_id
1 'polypeptide(L)'
;MEEKNMVASGFSKAFGLFVSELKLDVQEAQRVLFEGEIPEIDLCKALGDKFHKLKGGAGFFQLHEIFHLARELEAYLRDESESRLDSFKEMKTLICALEKAAAAIPEVPFSEEKESPGA
;
A
#
# COMPACT_ATOMS: atom_id res chain seq x y z
N MET A 1 -27.38 -18.33 -12.11
CA MET A 1 -26.23 -18.73 -11.27
C MET A 1 -24.96 -17.92 -11.63
N GLU A 2 -25.04 -16.97 -12.57
CA GLU A 2 -23.91 -16.19 -13.10
C GLU A 2 -23.50 -14.96 -12.27
N GLU A 3 -24.43 -14.26 -11.61
CA GLU A 3 -24.10 -13.01 -10.87
C GLU A 3 -23.08 -13.22 -9.73
N LYS A 4 -23.13 -14.37 -9.04
CA LYS A 4 -22.19 -14.68 -7.94
C LYS A 4 -20.76 -14.89 -8.43
N ASN A 5 -20.56 -15.39 -9.65
CA ASN A 5 -19.23 -15.61 -10.21
C ASN A 5 -18.62 -14.29 -10.73
N MET A 6 -19.43 -13.41 -11.31
CA MET A 6 -18.96 -12.12 -11.84
C MET A 6 -18.50 -11.16 -10.73
N VAL A 7 -19.21 -11.12 -9.59
CA VAL A 7 -18.83 -10.30 -8.42
C VAL A 7 -17.53 -10.81 -7.77
N ALA A 8 -17.35 -12.13 -7.69
CA ALA A 8 -16.13 -12.73 -7.15
C ALA A 8 -14.89 -12.43 -8.02
N SER A 9 -15.05 -12.44 -9.35
CA SER A 9 -14.01 -12.08 -10.32
C SER A 9 -13.59 -10.61 -10.19
N GLY A 10 -14.57 -9.69 -10.10
CA GLY A 10 -14.30 -8.26 -9.93
C GLY A 10 -13.56 -7.92 -8.63
N PHE A 11 -13.96 -8.54 -7.52
CA PHE A 11 -13.29 -8.35 -6.22
C PHE A 11 -11.86 -8.87 -6.23
N SER A 12 -11.62 -10.05 -6.79
CA SER A 12 -10.28 -10.65 -6.92
C SER A 12 -9.34 -9.75 -7.73
N LYS A 13 -9.83 -9.19 -8.86
CA LYS A 13 -9.07 -8.25 -9.68
C LYS A 13 -8.75 -6.96 -8.94
N ALA A 14 -9.74 -6.37 -8.25
CA ALA A 14 -9.53 -5.15 -7.48
C ALA A 14 -8.52 -5.35 -6.34
N PHE A 15 -8.59 -6.48 -5.64
CA PHE A 15 -7.63 -6.84 -4.60
C PHE A 15 -6.22 -7.04 -5.18
N GLY A 16 -6.08 -7.75 -6.31
CA GLY A 16 -4.80 -7.92 -6.99
C GLY A 16 -4.15 -6.60 -7.38
N LEU A 17 -4.92 -5.68 -7.96
CA LEU A 17 -4.45 -4.33 -8.29
C LEU A 17 -4.00 -3.56 -7.04
N PHE A 18 -4.79 -3.59 -5.98
CA PHE A 18 -4.43 -2.95 -4.71
C PHE A 18 -3.12 -3.50 -4.14
N VAL A 19 -2.91 -4.83 -4.16
CA VAL A 19 -1.68 -5.45 -3.67
C VAL A 19 -0.47 -5.05 -4.53
N SER A 20 -0.64 -4.94 -5.85
CA SER A 20 0.41 -4.43 -6.73
C SER A 20 0.77 -2.98 -6.42
N GLU A 21 -0.22 -2.09 -6.26
CA GLU A 21 -0.01 -0.69 -5.88
C GLU A 21 0.66 -0.57 -4.50
N LEU A 22 0.20 -1.33 -3.51
CA LEU A 22 0.81 -1.40 -2.18
C LEU A 22 2.31 -1.72 -2.26
N LYS A 23 2.70 -2.74 -3.03
CA LYS A 23 4.12 -3.12 -3.17
C LYS A 23 4.94 -2.00 -3.83
N LEU A 24 4.41 -1.34 -4.85
CA LEU A 24 5.08 -0.26 -5.56
C LEU A 24 5.28 0.98 -4.67
N ASP A 25 4.21 1.42 -4.00
CA ASP A 25 4.27 2.59 -3.10
C ASP A 25 5.18 2.33 -1.90
N VAL A 26 5.21 1.10 -1.37
CA VAL A 26 6.15 0.71 -0.31
C VAL A 26 7.60 0.77 -0.80
N GLN A 27 7.90 0.24 -1.98
CA GLN A 27 9.25 0.30 -2.56
C GLN A 27 9.71 1.73 -2.82
N GLU A 28 8.82 2.58 -3.34
CA GLU A 28 9.11 4.01 -3.55
C GLU A 28 9.41 4.70 -2.22
N ALA A 29 8.56 4.49 -1.20
CA ALA A 29 8.77 5.06 0.13
C ALA A 29 10.07 4.57 0.78
N GLN A 30 10.43 3.29 0.62
CA GLN A 30 11.72 2.79 1.08
C GLN A 30 12.87 3.50 0.38
N ARG A 31 12.81 3.67 -0.95
CA ARG A 31 13.84 4.39 -1.67
C ARG A 31 14.01 5.80 -1.10
N VAL A 32 12.92 6.54 -0.96
CA VAL A 32 12.94 7.92 -0.44
C VAL A 32 13.45 7.98 1.00
N LEU A 33 13.00 7.08 1.88
CA LEU A 33 13.37 7.11 3.29
C LEU A 33 14.80 6.62 3.54
N PHE A 34 15.37 5.79 2.66
CA PHE A 34 16.71 5.22 2.83
C PHE A 34 17.80 5.84 1.96
N GLU A 35 17.45 6.63 0.93
CA GLU A 35 18.40 7.54 0.30
C GLU A 35 18.91 8.54 1.36
N GLY A 36 20.23 8.79 1.38
CA GLY A 36 21.00 9.17 2.58
C GLY A 36 20.67 10.51 3.25
N GLU A 37 19.71 11.28 2.73
CA GLU A 37 19.28 12.57 3.26
C GLU A 37 17.82 12.50 3.70
N ILE A 38 17.44 13.37 4.64
CA ILE A 38 16.05 13.47 5.09
C ILE A 38 15.23 14.11 3.95
N PRO A 39 14.12 13.49 3.52
CA PRO A 39 13.34 14.00 2.40
C PRO A 39 12.73 15.37 2.69
N GLU A 40 12.63 16.17 1.63
CA GLU A 40 11.95 17.46 1.63
C GLU A 40 10.47 17.32 1.99
N ILE A 41 9.89 18.38 2.55
CA ILE A 41 8.50 18.39 3.03
C ILE A 41 7.52 18.03 1.90
N ASP A 42 7.72 18.55 0.70
CA ASP A 42 6.82 18.29 -0.43
C ASP A 42 6.86 16.82 -0.86
N LEU A 43 8.02 16.18 -0.80
CA LEU A 43 8.17 14.75 -1.06
C LEU A 43 7.51 13.91 0.05
N CYS A 44 7.67 14.31 1.31
CA CYS A 44 6.95 13.69 2.43
C CYS A 44 5.43 13.78 2.26
N LYS A 45 4.90 14.95 1.86
CA LYS A 45 3.48 15.15 1.59
C LYS A 45 2.98 14.25 0.46
N ALA A 46 3.73 14.17 -0.64
CA ALA A 46 3.39 13.29 -1.77
C ALA A 46 3.32 11.81 -1.35
N LEU A 47 4.27 11.35 -0.53
CA LEU A 47 4.21 10.01 0.06
C LEU A 47 3.01 9.88 1.02
N GLY A 48 2.74 10.89 1.86
CA GLY A 48 1.61 10.91 2.77
C GLY A 48 0.26 10.72 2.06
N ASP A 49 0.09 11.31 0.87
CA ASP A 49 -1.10 11.11 0.04
C ASP A 49 -1.23 9.70 -0.53
N LYS A 50 -0.11 9.06 -0.89
CA LYS A 50 -0.08 7.63 -1.26
C LYS A 50 -0.50 6.77 -0.08
N PHE A 51 0.10 6.97 1.10
CA PHE A 51 -0.26 6.21 2.30
C PHE A 51 -1.69 6.45 2.77
N HIS A 52 -2.24 7.65 2.55
CA HIS A 52 -3.66 7.92 2.78
C HIS A 52 -4.57 7.02 1.93
N LYS A 53 -4.25 6.86 0.64
CA LYS A 53 -4.98 5.96 -0.28
C LYS A 53 -4.79 4.50 0.11
N LEU A 54 -3.55 4.09 0.41
CA LEU A 54 -3.25 2.72 0.86
C LEU A 54 -4.00 2.36 2.13
N LYS A 55 -4.05 3.26 3.11
CA LYS A 55 -4.86 3.10 4.33
C LYS A 55 -6.34 2.89 3.96
N GLY A 56 -6.89 3.69 3.05
CA GLY A 56 -8.26 3.52 2.57
C GLY A 56 -8.52 2.13 1.95
N GLY A 57 -7.65 1.71 1.02
CA GLY A 57 -7.75 0.39 0.38
C GLY A 57 -7.54 -0.77 1.35
N ALA A 58 -6.57 -0.68 2.26
CA ALA A 58 -6.33 -1.67 3.30
C ALA A 58 -7.54 -1.81 4.24
N GLY A 59 -8.19 -0.70 4.59
CA GLY A 59 -9.43 -0.70 5.36
C GLY A 59 -10.57 -1.39 4.61
N PHE A 60 -10.73 -1.11 3.31
CA PHE A 60 -11.73 -1.74 2.46
C PHE A 60 -11.55 -3.26 2.35
N PHE A 61 -10.30 -3.72 2.16
CA PHE A 61 -9.95 -5.15 2.08
C PHE A 61 -9.71 -5.83 3.44
N GLN A 62 -9.96 -5.13 4.55
CA GLN A 62 -9.79 -5.64 5.93
C GLN A 62 -8.38 -6.13 6.26
N LEU A 63 -7.37 -5.54 5.62
CA LEU A 63 -5.95 -5.80 5.91
C LEU A 63 -5.52 -4.95 7.11
N HIS A 64 -5.94 -5.36 8.31
CA HIS A 64 -5.79 -4.56 9.54
C HIS A 64 -4.34 -4.13 9.83
N GLU A 65 -3.37 -5.04 9.69
CA GLU A 65 -1.95 -4.72 9.92
C GLU A 65 -1.44 -3.65 8.94
N ILE A 66 -1.72 -3.82 7.65
CA ILE A 66 -1.38 -2.85 6.60
C ILE A 66 -2.06 -1.50 6.87
N PHE A 67 -3.33 -1.53 7.28
CA PHE A 67 -4.09 -0.33 7.64
C PHE A 67 -3.41 0.47 8.77
N HIS A 68 -3.01 -0.20 9.85
CA HIS A 68 -2.38 0.44 11.00
C HIS A 68 -1.02 1.04 10.63
N LEU A 69 -0.18 0.26 9.95
CA LEU A 69 1.14 0.69 9.51
C LEU A 69 1.06 1.87 8.53
N ALA A 70 0.17 1.80 7.53
CA ALA A 70 -0.04 2.88 6.58
C ALA A 70 -0.57 4.16 7.25
N ARG A 71 -1.48 4.03 8.23
CA ARG A 71 -1.99 5.17 9.00
C ARG A 71 -0.89 5.85 9.82
N GLU A 72 -0.06 5.08 10.52
CA GLU A 72 1.03 5.65 11.32
C GLU A 72 2.06 6.33 10.42
N LEU A 73 2.43 5.70 9.30
CA LEU A 73 3.37 6.29 8.36
C LEU A 73 2.79 7.55 7.69
N GLU A 74 1.51 7.56 7.31
CA GLU A 74 0.80 8.77 6.84
C GLU A 74 0.90 9.91 7.85
N ALA A 75 0.71 9.63 9.14
CA ALA A 75 0.74 10.65 10.19
C ALA A 75 2.12 11.32 10.29
N TYR A 76 3.20 10.52 10.27
CA TYR A 76 4.57 11.06 10.30
C TYR A 76 4.93 11.81 9.02
N LEU A 77 4.53 11.30 7.85
CA LEU A 77 4.81 11.94 6.56
C LEU A 77 4.07 13.27 6.37
N ARG A 78 2.94 13.45 7.06
CA ARG A 78 2.16 14.70 7.05
C ARG A 78 2.52 15.65 8.18
N ASP A 79 3.45 15.28 9.06
CA ASP A 79 3.97 16.18 10.09
C ASP A 79 4.93 17.19 9.45
N GLU A 80 4.53 18.46 9.44
CA GLU A 80 5.31 19.57 8.89
C GLU A 80 6.19 20.26 9.93
N SER A 81 6.19 19.77 11.18
CA SER A 81 6.98 20.35 12.26
C SER A 81 8.46 19.95 12.20
N GLU A 82 9.29 20.70 12.94
CA GLU A 82 10.72 20.39 13.13
C GLU A 82 10.95 19.03 13.82
N SER A 83 9.97 18.50 14.59
CA SER A 83 10.05 17.15 15.20
C SER A 83 9.95 16.00 14.19
N ARG A 84 9.71 16.30 12.91
CA ARG A 84 9.80 15.31 11.82
C ARG A 84 11.18 14.64 11.77
N LEU A 85 12.24 15.38 12.11
CA LEU A 85 13.61 14.86 12.15
C LEU A 85 13.75 13.73 13.18
N ASP A 86 13.14 13.90 14.35
CA ASP A 86 13.15 12.91 15.41
C ASP A 86 12.37 11.65 15.01
N SER A 87 11.31 11.82 14.23
CA SER A 87 10.43 10.74 13.76
C SER A 87 10.96 9.97 12.54
N PHE A 88 12.08 10.40 11.94
CA PHE A 88 12.61 9.80 10.71
C PHE A 88 13.03 8.33 10.91
N LYS A 89 13.51 7.98 12.10
CA LYS A 89 13.89 6.61 12.45
C LYS A 89 12.65 5.71 12.60
N GLU A 90 11.58 6.24 13.15
CA GLU A 90 10.29 5.56 13.31
C GLU A 90 9.68 5.31 11.94
N MET A 91 9.71 6.30 11.02
CA MET A 91 9.26 6.12 9.63
C MET A 91 10.01 4.97 8.92
N LYS A 92 11.34 4.88 9.07
CA LYS A 92 12.15 3.77 8.55
C LYS A 92 11.75 2.42 9.14
N THR A 93 11.43 2.39 10.43
CA THR A 93 10.99 1.16 11.10
C THR A 93 9.63 0.71 10.59
N LEU A 94 8.69 1.65 10.47
CA LEU A 94 7.33 1.41 9.98
C LEU A 94 7.32 0.94 8.53
N ILE A 95 8.10 1.54 7.64
CA ILE A 95 8.14 1.12 6.24
C ILE A 95 8.72 -0.29 6.08
N CYS A 96 9.72 -0.67 6.89
CA CYS A 96 10.24 -2.04 6.91
C CYS A 96 9.22 -3.05 7.45
N ALA A 97 8.42 -2.67 8.45
CA ALA A 97 7.32 -3.51 8.93
C ALA A 97 6.25 -3.68 7.85
N LEU A 98 5.90 -2.59 7.16
CA LEU A 98 4.91 -2.59 6.10
C LEU A 98 5.34 -3.41 4.88
N GLU A 99 6.62 -3.36 4.49
CA GLU A 99 7.20 -4.22 3.46
C GLU A 99 7.01 -5.70 3.80
N LYS A 100 7.36 -6.10 5.03
CA LYS A 100 7.20 -7.49 5.48
C LYS A 100 5.74 -7.94 5.45
N ALA A 101 4.84 -7.09 5.93
CA ALA A 101 3.42 -7.37 5.92
C ALA A 101 2.87 -7.47 4.47
N ALA A 102 3.29 -6.58 3.57
CA ALA A 102 2.91 -6.63 2.15
C ALA A 102 3.46 -7.88 1.43
N ALA A 103 4.66 -8.33 1.78
CA ALA A 103 5.25 -9.56 1.26
C ALA A 103 4.55 -10.84 1.76
N ALA A 104 3.92 -10.78 2.94
CA ALA A 104 3.15 -11.89 3.50
C ALA A 104 1.75 -12.04 2.87
N ILE A 105 1.29 -11.07 2.08
CA ILE A 105 0.01 -11.16 1.38
C ILE A 105 0.14 -12.23 0.27
N PRO A 106 -0.73 -13.27 0.27
CA PRO A 106 -0.68 -14.30 -0.75
C PRO A 106 -0.94 -13.69 -2.13
N GLU A 107 -0.16 -14.12 -3.12
CA GLU A 107 -0.43 -13.75 -4.50
C GLU A 107 -1.76 -14.37 -4.92
N VAL A 108 -2.65 -13.56 -5.47
CA VAL A 108 -3.91 -14.05 -6.01
C VAL A 108 -3.64 -14.45 -7.45
N PRO A 109 -3.70 -15.75 -7.80
CA PRO A 109 -3.43 -16.20 -9.16
C PRO A 109 -4.48 -15.59 -10.09
N PHE A 110 -4.01 -14.84 -11.09
CA PHE A 110 -4.84 -14.31 -12.14
C PHE A 110 -5.34 -15.49 -12.99
N SER A 111 -6.59 -15.89 -12.82
CA SER A 111 -7.22 -16.83 -13.74
C SER A 111 -7.75 -16.00 -14.90
N GLU A 112 -7.01 -15.96 -16.02
CA GLU A 112 -7.58 -15.48 -17.27
C GLU A 112 -8.79 -16.37 -17.58
N GLU A 113 -9.99 -15.83 -17.45
CA GLU A 113 -11.17 -16.43 -18.07
C GLU A 113 -10.87 -16.48 -19.56
N LYS A 114 -10.49 -17.66 -20.07
CA LYS A 114 -10.47 -17.89 -21.51
C LYS A 114 -11.90 -17.67 -21.98
N GLU A 115 -12.15 -16.56 -22.65
CA GLU A 115 -13.34 -16.40 -23.47
C GLU A 115 -13.36 -17.59 -24.43
N SER A 116 -14.26 -18.55 -24.17
CA SER A 116 -14.55 -19.61 -25.12
C SER A 116 -15.04 -18.93 -26.40
N PRO A 117 -14.36 -19.09 -27.55
CA PRO A 117 -14.93 -18.64 -28.81
C PRO A 117 -16.24 -19.41 -29.01
N GLY A 118 -17.35 -18.67 -29.08
CA GLY A 118 -18.66 -19.23 -29.34
C GLY A 118 -18.62 -20.12 -30.58
N ALA A 119 -19.12 -21.34 -30.41
CA ALA A 119 -19.28 -22.35 -31.45
C ALA A 119 -20.32 -21.92 -32.50
#